data_AF-A0A926ILU3-F1
#
_entry.id   AF-A0A926ILU3-F1
#
_cell.length_a   1.000
_cell.length_b   1.000
_cell.length_c   1.000
_cell.angle_alpha   90.00
_cell.angle_beta   90.00
_cell.angle_gamma   90.00
#
_symmetry.space_group_name_H-M   'P 1'
#
loop_
_entity.id
_entity.type
_entity.pdbx_description
1 polymer ?
#
loop_
_entity_poly.entity_id
_entity_poly.type
_entity_poly.pdbx_seq_one_letter_code
_entity_poly.pdbx_strand_id
1 'polypeptide(L)' 'MALKNTINLNNITQQELNCVKEIASNHVTMSKKLEQYSNQVQDPQFKQLLKQSSKDAETTAMNLTNSL' A
#
# COMPACT_ATOMS: atom_id res chain seq x y z
N MET A 1 -2.22 -4.96 7.39
CA MET A 1 -2.16 -3.83 8.34
C MET A 1 -1.62 -2.62 7.61
N ALA A 2 -2.43 -1.59 7.48
CA ALA A 2 -2.02 -0.32 6.89
C ALA A 2 -1.02 0.45 7.77
N LEU A 3 -0.10 1.18 7.14
CA LEU A 3 0.58 2.31 7.77
C LEU A 3 -0.48 3.40 8.00
N LYS A 4 -0.78 3.72 9.26
CA LYS A 4 -1.89 4.61 9.61
C LYS A 4 -1.54 6.11 9.63
N ASN A 5 -0.25 6.43 9.72
CA ASN A 5 0.25 7.79 9.85
C ASN A 5 1.33 8.05 8.81
N THR A 6 1.54 9.31 8.45
CA THR A 6 2.76 9.72 7.75
C THR A 6 3.99 9.48 8.63
N ILE A 7 5.14 9.32 8.00
CA ILE A 7 6.44 9.13 8.63
C ILE A 7 7.28 10.40 8.45
N ASN A 8 8.16 10.67 9.40
CA ASN A 8 9.09 11.79 9.29
C ASN A 8 10.30 11.36 8.44
N LEU A 9 10.47 11.97 7.27
CA LEU A 9 11.56 11.70 6.34
C LEU A 9 12.68 12.75 6.37
N ASN A 10 12.77 13.54 7.45
CA ASN A 10 13.86 14.50 7.61
C ASN A 10 15.20 13.78 7.74
N ASN A 11 16.23 14.30 7.06
CA ASN A 11 17.62 13.83 7.10
C ASN A 11 17.87 12.41 6.57
N ILE A 12 17.02 11.89 5.68
CA ILE A 12 17.32 10.64 4.97
C ILE A 12 18.26 10.89 3.78
N THR A 13 19.04 9.88 3.43
CA THR A 13 19.87 9.87 2.22
C THR A 13 19.00 9.74 0.96
N GLN A 14 19.56 10.09 -0.20
CA GLN A 14 18.88 9.91 -1.48
C GLN A 14 18.54 8.43 -1.77
N GLN A 15 19.39 7.50 -1.30
CA GLN A 15 19.16 6.07 -1.44
C GLN A 15 17.93 5.64 -0.61
N GLU A 16 17.84 6.06 0.64
CA GLU A 16 16.66 5.78 1.50
C GLU A 16 15.39 6.41 0.94
N LEU A 17 15.48 7.65 0.41
CA LEU A 17 14.36 8.30 -0.26
C LEU A 17 13.87 7.49 -1.47
N ASN A 18 14.79 6.94 -2.27
CA ASN A 18 14.45 6.08 -3.40
C ASN A 18 13.79 4.77 -2.94
N CYS A 19 14.27 4.18 -1.84
CA CYS A 19 13.63 3.00 -1.24
C CYS A 19 12.19 3.31 -0.80
N VAL A 20 11.93 4.45 -0.16
CA VAL A 20 10.56 4.83 0.26
C VAL A 20 9.64 4.98 -0.96
N LYS A 21 10.12 5.59 -2.05
CA LYS A 21 9.37 5.72 -3.31
C LYS A 21 9.04 4.37 -3.94
N GLU A 22 10.01 3.45 -3.93
CA GLU A 22 9.81 2.09 -4.44
C GLU A 22 8.76 1.34 -3.62
N ILE A 23 8.87 1.41 -2.28
CA ILE A 23 7.91 0.79 -1.36
C ILE A 23 6.49 1.34 -1.62
N ALA A 24 6.33 2.66 -1.72
CA ALA A 24 5.05 3.27 -2.03
C ALA A 24 4.48 2.77 -3.36
N SER A 25 5.31 2.70 -4.41
CA SER A 25 4.91 2.22 -5.75
C SER A 25 4.51 0.73 -5.74
N ASN A 26 5.22 -0.09 -4.98
CA ASN A 26 4.90 -1.50 -4.78
C ASN A 26 3.54 -1.66 -4.09
N HIS A 27 3.24 -0.84 -3.08
CA HIS A 27 1.94 -0.85 -2.41
C HIS A 27 0.78 -0.39 -3.30
N VAL A 28 0.99 0.59 -4.20
CA VAL A 28 -0.01 0.94 -5.24
C VAL A 28 -0.30 -0.26 -6.12
N THR A 29 0.74 -0.91 -6.64
CA THR A 29 0.61 -2.10 -7.50
C THR A 29 -0.11 -3.24 -6.77
N MET A 30 0.24 -3.47 -5.51
CA MET A 30 -0.37 -4.48 -4.66
C MET A 30 -1.87 -4.19 -4.44
N SER A 31 -2.24 -2.95 -4.13
CA SER A 31 -3.65 -2.54 -3.97
C SER A 31 -4.47 -2.87 -5.21
N LYS A 32 -3.99 -2.51 -6.41
CA LYS A 32 -4.71 -2.77 -7.67
C LYS A 32 -4.82 -4.26 -7.98
N LYS A 33 -3.77 -5.04 -7.77
CA LYS A 33 -3.81 -6.50 -7.97
C LYS A 33 -4.79 -7.18 -6.99
N LEU A 34 -4.75 -6.82 -5.71
CA LEU A 34 -5.65 -7.38 -4.70
C LEU A 34 -7.12 -7.02 -4.97
N GLU A 35 -7.37 -5.79 -5.43
CA GLU A 35 -8.70 -5.37 -5.87
C GLU A 35 -9.18 -6.22 -7.05
N GLN A 36 -8.34 -6.37 -8.08
CA GLN A 36 -8.62 -7.21 -9.24
C GLN A 36 -8.93 -8.66 -8.84
N TYR A 37 -8.09 -9.26 -7.98
CA TYR A 37 -8.31 -10.64 -7.51
C TYR A 37 -9.59 -10.76 -6.67
N SER A 38 -9.91 -9.76 -5.84
CA SER A 38 -11.16 -9.76 -5.06
C SER A 38 -12.41 -9.81 -5.94
N ASN A 39 -12.32 -9.28 -7.17
CA ASN A 39 -13.43 -9.32 -8.12
C ASN A 39 -13.58 -10.67 -8.84
N GLN A 40 -12.54 -11.52 -8.80
CA GLN A 40 -12.53 -12.85 -9.41
C GLN A 40 -12.85 -13.98 -8.42
N VAL A 41 -12.75 -13.71 -7.11
CA VAL A 41 -13.04 -14.67 -6.05
C VAL A 41 -14.54 -14.77 -5.79
N GLN A 42 -15.04 -16.01 -5.72
CA GLN A 42 -16.43 -16.32 -5.39
C GLN A 42 -16.65 -16.47 -3.87
N ASP A 43 -15.67 -17.00 -3.14
CA ASP A 43 -15.75 -17.17 -1.69
C ASP A 43 -15.91 -15.80 -0.99
N PRO A 44 -17.01 -15.56 -0.26
CA PRO A 44 -17.30 -14.25 0.32
C PRO A 44 -16.26 -13.80 1.36
N GLN A 45 -15.75 -14.71 2.18
CA GLN A 45 -14.81 -14.37 3.25
C GLN A 45 -13.45 -13.98 2.67
N PHE A 46 -12.97 -14.77 1.71
CA PHE A 46 -11.71 -14.50 1.02
C PHE A 46 -11.80 -13.25 0.15
N LYS A 47 -12.94 -13.01 -0.51
CA LYS A 47 -13.20 -11.75 -1.21
C LYS A 47 -13.10 -10.54 -0.28
N GLN A 48 -13.70 -10.62 0.91
CA GLN A 48 -13.64 -9.53 1.88
C GLN A 48 -12.21 -9.32 2.39
N LEU A 49 -11.45 -10.39 2.64
CA LEU A 49 -10.05 -10.32 3.03
C LEU A 49 -9.19 -9.62 1.97
N LEU A 50 -9.36 -9.95 0.69
CA LEU A 50 -8.63 -9.32 -0.41
C LEU A 50 -9.00 -7.84 -0.56
N LYS A 51 -10.29 -7.49 -0.44
CA LYS A 51 -10.73 -6.09 -0.45
C LYS A 51 -10.12 -5.28 0.69
N GLN A 52 -10.12 -5.83 1.90
CA GLN A 52 -9.50 -5.17 3.05
C GLN A 52 -8.00 -5.01 2.85
N SER A 53 -7.33 -6.04 2.32
CA SER A 53 -5.89 -6.01 2.05
C SER A 53 -5.53 -4.99 0.96
N SER A 54 -6.38 -4.84 -0.06
CA SER A 54 -6.23 -3.81 -1.10
C SER A 54 -6.31 -2.40 -0.50
N LYS A 55 -7.32 -2.15 0.35
CA LYS A 55 -7.50 -0.86 1.05
C LYS A 55 -6.34 -0.56 2.01
N ASP A 56 -5.84 -1.58 2.71
CA ASP A 56 -4.68 -1.44 3.59
C ASP A 56 -3.43 -1.03 2.79
N ALA A 57 -3.19 -1.66 1.65
CA ALA A 57 -2.06 -1.35 0.77
C ALA A 57 -2.18 0.06 0.17
N GLU A 58 -3.38 0.47 -0.26
CA GLU A 58 -3.64 1.83 -0.76
C GLU A 58 -3.39 2.88 0.33
N THR A 59 -3.87 2.64 1.54
CA THR A 59 -3.65 3.54 2.69
C THR A 59 -2.17 3.67 3.01
N THR A 60 -1.42 2.56 2.98
CA THR A 60 0.05 2.59 3.16
C THR A 60 0.74 3.40 2.07
N ALA A 61 0.39 3.17 0.80
CA ALA A 61 0.97 3.93 -0.31
C ALA A 61 0.70 5.43 -0.16
N MET A 62 -0.55 5.82 0.11
CA MET A 62 -0.93 7.21 0.29
C MET A 62 -0.17 7.87 1.45
N ASN A 63 -0.06 7.19 2.59
CA ASN A 63 0.65 7.75 3.74
C ASN A 63 2.16 7.85 3.50
N LEU A 64 2.77 6.90 2.80
CA LEU A 64 4.18 7.02 2.38
C LEU A 64 4.36 8.17 1.40
N THR A 65 3.50 8.29 0.38
CA THR A 65 3.55 9.39 -0.59
C THR A 65 3.38 10.75 0.07
N ASN A 66 2.47 10.88 1.04
CA ASN A 66 2.26 12.10 1.81
C ASN A 66 3.42 12.43 2.76
N SER A 67 4.32 11.48 2.98
CA SER A 67 5.52 11.66 3.81
C SER A 67 6.74 12.13 3.02
N LEU A 68 6.69 11.98 1.68
CA LEU A 68 7.71 12.44 0.73
C LEU A 68 7.62 13.95 0.51
#